data_AF-A0AAX4JWM0-F1
#
_entry.id   AF-A0AAX4JWM0-F1
#
_cell.length_a   1.000
_cell.length_b   1.000
_cell.length_c   1.000
_cell.angle_alpha   90.00
_cell.angle_beta   90.00
_cell.angle_gamma   90.00
#
_symmetry.space_group_name_H-M   'P 1'
#
loop_
_entity.id
_entity.type
_entity.pdbx_description
1 polymer ?
#
loop_
_entity_poly.entity_id
_entity_poly.type
_entity_poly.pdbx_seq_one_letter_code
_entity_poly.pdbx_strand_id
1 'polypeptide(L)'
;MHGTTTTTRTTHHTTPHGAQHTSHRQNRIRGLKAAINNPRTTHAGRDHAQHQLHSMGVKSNHPSLGTRLRHLFHLPGKSHHKNHNHRATHTTTRTTY
;
A
#
# COMPACT_ATOMS: atom_id res chain seq x y z
N MET A 1 11.53 44.95 6.09
CA MET A 1 12.48 43.82 6.13
C MET A 1 11.69 42.58 6.57
N HIS A 2 11.25 41.73 5.65
CA HIS A 2 10.41 40.56 5.96
C HIS A 2 11.33 39.33 6.11
N GLY A 3 11.40 38.75 7.32
CA GLY A 3 12.20 37.56 7.59
C GLY A 3 11.56 36.32 6.96
N THR A 4 12.30 35.63 6.10
CA THR A 4 11.89 34.37 5.48
C THR A 4 12.13 33.21 6.46
N THR A 5 11.09 32.81 7.18
CA THR A 5 11.13 31.61 8.02
C THR A 5 11.19 30.36 7.15
N THR A 6 12.40 29.90 6.84
CA THR A 6 12.63 28.61 6.18
C THR A 6 12.41 27.49 7.19
N THR A 7 11.17 27.01 7.28
CA THR A 7 10.83 25.84 8.10
C THR A 7 11.26 24.59 7.33
N THR A 8 12.47 24.12 7.55
CA THR A 8 12.93 22.81 7.07
C THR A 8 12.12 21.72 7.79
N ARG A 9 11.03 21.26 7.16
CA ARG A 9 10.19 20.19 7.69
C ARG A 9 10.89 18.84 7.50
N THR A 10 11.82 18.53 8.39
CA THR A 10 12.51 17.23 8.44
C THR A 10 11.48 16.15 8.74
N THR A 11 11.04 15.44 7.72
CA THR A 11 10.20 14.26 7.87
C THR A 11 11.12 13.14 8.37
N HIS A 12 11.15 12.90 9.68
CA HIS A 12 11.88 11.78 10.28
C HIS A 12 11.20 10.46 9.87
N HIS A 13 11.63 9.89 8.76
CA HIS A 13 11.23 8.56 8.32
C HIS A 13 12.15 7.54 9.01
N THR A 14 11.81 7.18 10.25
CA THR A 14 12.37 6.04 10.95
C THR A 14 11.96 4.77 10.19
N THR A 15 12.82 4.33 9.29
CA THR A 15 12.69 3.04 8.62
C THR A 15 13.00 1.97 9.67
N PRO A 16 12.07 1.09 10.08
CA PRO A 16 12.37 0.08 11.09
C PRO A 16 13.44 -0.89 10.57
N HIS A 17 14.61 -0.87 11.20
CA HIS A 17 15.80 -1.68 10.88
C HIS A 17 15.61 -3.14 11.34
N GLY A 18 14.61 -3.84 10.77
CA GLY A 18 14.31 -5.23 11.13
C GLY A 18 13.41 -6.01 10.17
N ALA A 19 12.84 -5.38 9.14
CA ALA A 19 11.89 -6.01 8.21
C ALA A 19 12.50 -6.43 6.86
N GLN A 20 13.83 -6.50 6.73
CA GLN A 20 14.48 -6.55 5.42
C GLN A 20 14.26 -7.86 4.65
N HIS A 21 14.11 -9.00 5.33
CA HIS A 21 13.98 -10.30 4.65
C HIS A 21 12.59 -10.52 4.01
N THR A 22 11.51 -10.17 4.69
CA THR A 22 10.15 -10.32 4.13
C THR A 22 9.84 -9.25 3.09
N SER A 23 10.38 -8.05 3.28
CA SER A 23 10.15 -6.90 2.42
C SER A 23 10.81 -7.07 1.04
N HIS A 24 12.02 -7.65 0.95
CA HIS A 24 12.68 -7.85 -0.33
C HIS A 24 11.89 -8.77 -1.28
N ARG A 25 11.39 -9.90 -0.77
CA ARG A 25 10.55 -10.83 -1.55
C ARG A 25 9.27 -10.14 -2.02
N GLN A 26 8.58 -9.41 -1.15
CA GLN A 26 7.36 -8.68 -1.50
C GLN A 26 7.60 -7.60 -2.56
N ASN A 27 8.71 -6.85 -2.45
CA ASN A 27 9.08 -5.83 -3.43
C ASN A 27 9.38 -6.44 -4.79
N ARG A 28 10.08 -7.58 -4.84
CA ARG A 28 10.32 -8.33 -6.08
C ARG A 28 9.02 -8.77 -6.74
N ILE A 29 8.08 -9.31 -5.96
CA ILE A 29 6.76 -9.73 -6.45
C ILE A 29 6.00 -8.54 -7.06
N ARG A 30 6.02 -7.38 -6.40
CA ARG A 30 5.39 -6.15 -6.91
C ARG A 30 6.01 -5.71 -8.23
N GLY A 31 7.33 -5.72 -8.33
CA GLY A 31 8.05 -5.36 -9.56
C GLY A 31 7.69 -6.27 -10.74
N LEU A 32 7.68 -7.58 -10.52
CA LEU A 32 7.29 -8.56 -11.55
C LEU A 32 5.83 -8.40 -11.98
N LYS A 33 4.92 -8.15 -11.02
CA LYS A 33 3.52 -7.85 -11.34
C LYS A 33 3.37 -6.57 -12.15
N ALA A 34 4.20 -5.56 -11.88
CA ALA A 34 4.21 -4.33 -12.65
C ALA A 34 4.72 -4.56 -14.07
N ALA A 35 5.78 -5.38 -14.24
CA ALA A 35 6.32 -5.75 -15.54
C ALA A 35 5.27 -6.44 -16.44
N ILE A 36 4.45 -7.35 -15.88
CA ILE A 36 3.37 -8.02 -16.63
C ILE A 36 2.36 -7.02 -17.19
N ASN A 37 1.97 -6.02 -16.39
CA ASN A 37 0.94 -5.05 -16.76
C ASN A 37 1.47 -3.84 -17.54
N ASN A 38 2.78 -3.63 -17.57
CA ASN A 38 3.37 -2.47 -18.23
C ASN A 38 3.39 -2.69 -19.75
N PRO A 39 2.68 -1.87 -20.55
CA PRO A 39 2.61 -2.04 -22.01
C PRO A 39 3.95 -1.79 -22.71
N ARG A 40 4.90 -1.12 -22.05
CA ARG A 40 6.26 -0.88 -22.58
C ARG A 40 7.18 -2.08 -22.42
N THR A 41 6.75 -3.12 -21.72
CA THR A 41 7.57 -4.32 -21.49
C THR A 41 7.44 -5.27 -22.67
N THR A 42 8.55 -5.81 -23.13
CA THR A 42 8.57 -6.79 -24.23
C THR A 42 7.74 -8.02 -23.88
N HIS A 43 7.28 -8.75 -24.91
CA HIS A 43 6.51 -9.98 -24.72
C HIS A 43 7.28 -11.00 -23.88
N ALA A 44 8.52 -11.30 -24.28
CA ALA A 44 9.42 -12.19 -23.54
C ALA A 44 9.68 -11.71 -22.10
N GLY A 45 9.76 -10.40 -21.87
CA GLY A 45 9.92 -9.83 -20.51
C GLY A 45 8.70 -10.08 -19.62
N ARG A 46 7.49 -10.03 -20.19
CA ARG A 46 6.24 -10.35 -19.48
C ARG A 46 6.13 -11.84 -19.16
N ASP A 47 6.46 -12.70 -20.12
CA ASP A 47 6.43 -14.16 -19.92
C ASP A 47 7.42 -14.59 -18.83
N HIS A 48 8.64 -14.03 -18.87
CA HIS A 48 9.64 -14.26 -17.85
C HIS A 48 9.18 -13.78 -16.47
N ALA A 49 8.55 -12.61 -16.39
CA ALA A 49 8.01 -12.10 -15.14
C ALA A 49 6.90 -12.99 -14.57
N GLN A 50 6.05 -13.53 -15.43
CA GLN A 50 4.99 -14.47 -15.07
C GLN A 50 5.55 -15.80 -14.56
N HIS A 51 6.57 -16.33 -15.24
CA HIS A 51 7.24 -17.56 -14.81
C HIS A 51 7.91 -17.38 -13.43
N GLN A 52 8.58 -16.25 -13.19
CA GLN A 52 9.17 -15.95 -11.88
C GLN A 52 8.14 -15.80 -10.76
N LEU A 53 6.97 -15.22 -11.04
CA LEU A 53 5.90 -15.13 -10.04
C LEU A 53 5.32 -16.51 -9.69
N HIS A 54 5.16 -17.38 -10.69
CA HIS A 54 4.75 -18.76 -10.48
C HIS A 54 5.79 -19.57 -9.68
N SER A 55 7.08 -19.45 -9.99
CA SER A 55 8.14 -20.15 -9.23
C SER A 55 8.23 -19.67 -7.79
N MET A 56 7.88 -18.41 -7.52
CA MET A 56 7.74 -17.89 -6.17
C MET A 56 6.46 -18.34 -5.46
N GLY A 57 5.60 -19.15 -6.07
CA GLY A 57 4.34 -19.60 -5.47
C GLY A 57 3.34 -18.46 -5.24
N VAL A 58 3.52 -17.33 -5.92
CA VAL A 58 2.59 -16.20 -5.84
C VAL A 58 1.41 -16.51 -6.73
N LYS A 59 0.34 -17.04 -6.14
CA LYS A 59 -0.96 -17.14 -6.81
C LYS A 59 -1.39 -15.72 -7.17
N SER A 60 -1.55 -15.45 -8.46
CA SER A 60 -2.01 -14.16 -8.94
C SER A 60 -3.37 -13.87 -8.30
N ASN A 61 -3.38 -12.95 -7.34
CA ASN A 61 -4.57 -12.51 -6.63
C ASN A 61 -5.41 -11.65 -7.59
N HIS A 62 -5.83 -12.21 -8.71
CA HIS A 62 -6.81 -11.61 -9.56
C HIS A 62 -8.11 -11.55 -8.78
N PRO A 63 -8.88 -10.45 -8.92
CA PRO A 63 -10.23 -10.41 -8.38
C PRO A 63 -10.94 -11.69 -8.82
N SER A 64 -11.53 -12.40 -7.86
CA SER A 64 -12.36 -13.56 -8.16
C SER A 64 -13.40 -13.18 -9.21
N LEU A 65 -13.89 -14.15 -9.98
CA LEU A 65 -14.92 -13.90 -11.01
C LEU A 65 -16.07 -13.05 -10.45
N GLY A 66 -16.47 -13.29 -9.19
CA GLY A 66 -17.46 -12.48 -8.49
C GLY A 66 -17.07 -11.01 -8.30
N THR A 67 -15.81 -10.71 -7.95
CA THR A 67 -15.31 -9.33 -7.84
C THR A 67 -15.31 -8.62 -9.20
N ARG A 68 -14.98 -9.32 -10.29
CA ARG A 68 -15.04 -8.76 -11.65
C ARG A 68 -16.47 -8.45 -12.09
N LEU A 69 -17.42 -9.35 -11.83
CA LEU A 69 -18.85 -9.12 -12.08
C LEU A 69 -19.35 -7.91 -11.27
N ARG A 70 -18.94 -7.76 -10.01
CA ARG A 70 -19.32 -6.59 -9.20
C ARG A 70 -18.82 -5.26 -9.79
N HIS A 71 -17.59 -5.20 -10.30
CA HIS A 71 -17.07 -4.02 -10.98
C HIS A 71 -17.82 -3.70 -12.28
N LEU A 72 -18.22 -4.73 -13.03
CA LEU A 72 -18.98 -4.57 -14.27
C LEU A 72 -20.37 -3.94 -14.02
N PHE A 73 -20.99 -4.27 -12.88
CA PHE A 73 -22.32 -3.78 -12.50
C PHE A 73 -22.28 -2.66 -11.45
N HIS A 74 -21.14 -1.95 -11.29
CA HIS A 74 -20.97 -0.82 -10.36
C HIS A 74 -21.42 -1.09 -8.91
N LEU A 75 -21.38 -2.35 -8.45
CA LEU A 75 -21.81 -2.66 -7.09
C LEU A 75 -20.79 -2.17 -6.07
N PRO A 76 -21.22 -1.46 -5.01
CA PRO A 76 -20.33 -0.98 -3.96
C PRO A 76 -19.58 -2.14 -3.30
N GLY A 77 -18.28 -1.96 -3.10
CA GLY A 77 -17.44 -2.91 -2.37
C GLY A 77 -17.82 -2.96 -0.89
N LYS A 78 -17.58 -4.12 -0.24
CA LYS A 78 -17.67 -4.22 1.22
C LYS A 78 -16.58 -3.33 1.83
N SER A 79 -16.97 -2.22 2.44
CA SER A 79 -16.07 -1.31 3.14
C SER A 79 -15.45 -2.02 4.35
N HIS A 80 -14.12 -2.11 4.37
CA HIS A 80 -13.39 -2.46 5.59
C HIS A 80 -13.38 -1.22 6.50
N HIS A 81 -14.37 -1.09 7.37
CA HIS A 81 -14.34 -0.12 8.46
C HIS A 81 -13.20 -0.51 9.43
N LYS A 82 -12.06 0.16 9.33
CA LYS A 82 -11.05 0.11 10.41
C LYS A 82 -11.67 0.81 11.62
N ASN A 83 -11.90 0.04 12.68
CA ASN A 83 -12.34 0.58 13.96
C ASN A 83 -11.20 1.41 14.54
N HIS A 84 -11.31 2.73 14.46
CA HIS A 84 -10.41 3.66 15.14
C HIS A 84 -10.95 3.92 16.54
N ASN A 85 -10.47 3.17 17.54
CA ASN A 85 -10.69 3.47 18.95
C ASN A 85 -10.00 4.80 19.29
N HIS A 86 -10.68 5.92 19.07
CA HIS A 86 -10.24 7.21 19.55
C HIS A 86 -10.38 7.25 21.08
N ARG A 87 -9.23 7.15 21.75
CA ARG A 87 -9.03 7.37 23.18
C ARG A 87 -9.51 8.78 23.52
N ALA A 88 -10.66 8.89 24.17
CA ALA A 88 -11.22 10.15 24.66
C ALA A 88 -10.24 10.83 25.62
N THR A 89 -9.68 11.97 25.21
CA THR A 89 -8.98 12.88 26.10
C THR A 89 -10.02 13.67 26.89
N HIS A 90 -10.13 13.39 28.18
CA HIS A 90 -10.94 14.16 29.12
C HIS A 90 -10.26 15.51 29.39
N THR A 91 -10.89 16.61 28.96
CA THR A 91 -10.52 17.95 29.39
C THR A 91 -11.24 18.22 30.71
N THR A 92 -10.52 18.11 31.84
CA THR A 92 -11.02 18.55 33.14
C THR A 92 -10.90 20.07 33.22
N THR A 93 -12.02 20.78 33.12
CA THR A 93 -12.09 22.20 33.49
C THR A 93 -11.95 22.32 35.00
N ARG A 94 -10.77 22.77 35.45
CA ARG A 94 -10.52 23.12 36.84
C ARG A 94 -11.18 24.46 37.14
N THR A 95 -12.27 24.42 37.91
CA THR A 95 -12.89 25.59 38.54
C THR A 95 -11.91 26.19 39.54
N THR A 96 -11.66 27.50 39.45
CA THR A 96 -10.98 28.29 40.48
C THR A 96 -11.97 29.29 41.08
N TYR A 97 -11.94 29.36 42.41
CA TYR A 97 -12.82 30.15 43.29
C TYR A 97 -12.69 31.66 43.08
#